data_AF-A0A699RRB4-F1
#
_entry.id   AF-A0A699RRB4-F1
#
_cell.length_a   1.000
_cell.length_b   1.000
_cell.length_c   1.000
_cell.angle_alpha   90.00
_cell.angle_beta   90.00
_cell.angle_gamma   90.00
#
_symmetry.space_group_name_H-M   'P 1'
#
loop_
_entity.id
_entity.type
_entity.pdbx_description
1 polymer ?
#
loop_
_entity_poly.entity_id
_entity_poly.type
_entity_poly.pdbx_seq_one_letter_code
_entity_poly.pdbx_strand_id
1 'polypeptide(L)'
;FCEIFDVWGTDFMGSFPSSNGTKFILVAIGYVSKWVEAQAFPTNDARNVVNFLKRLFTRFGVPKALISDRGTHFYNYQMERAVKRYGVVHRFSTTYHSQTNGQVENTNRAVKQIL
;
A
#
# COMPACT_ATOMS: atom_id res chain seq x y z
N PHE A 1 -7.45 2.06 -21.35
CA PHE A 1 -6.84 3.25 -20.72
C PHE A 1 -6.70 2.97 -19.22
N CYS A 2 -5.64 3.46 -18.56
CA CYS A 2 -5.45 3.33 -17.11
C CYS A 2 -5.87 4.66 -16.45
N GLU A 3 -6.85 4.63 -15.57
CA GLU A 3 -7.37 5.80 -14.86
C GLU A 3 -6.57 6.13 -13.59
N ILE A 4 -6.80 7.32 -13.04
CA ILE A 4 -5.99 7.92 -11.98
C ILE A 4 -5.86 7.01 -10.73
N PHE A 5 -6.91 6.26 -10.40
CA PHE A 5 -6.97 5.38 -9.22
C PHE A 5 -7.09 3.89 -9.56
N ASP A 6 -6.81 3.50 -10.81
CA ASP A 6 -6.89 2.10 -11.24
C ASP A 6 -5.85 1.20 -10.57
N VAL A 7 -4.71 1.77 -10.15
CA VAL A 7 -3.59 1.01 -9.58
C VAL A 7 -3.03 1.73 -8.37
N TRP A 8 -2.90 1.00 -7.26
CA TRP A 8 -2.27 1.48 -6.03
C TRP A 8 -1.08 0.61 -5.65
N GLY A 9 0.01 1.24 -5.23
CA GLY A 9 1.09 0.58 -4.49
C GLY A 9 0.88 0.78 -2.99
N THR A 10 1.15 -0.23 -2.16
CA THR A 10 1.08 -0.11 -0.69
C THR A 10 2.28 -0.76 -0.03
N ASP A 11 2.76 -0.15 1.06
CA ASP A 11 3.92 -0.60 1.82
C ASP A 11 3.82 -0.13 3.28
N PHE A 12 4.44 -0.84 4.21
CA PHE A 12 4.67 -0.36 5.56
C PHE A 12 6.04 0.31 5.68
N MET A 13 6.08 1.39 6.44
CA MET A 13 7.29 2.08 6.84
C MET A 13 7.46 1.87 8.35
N GLY A 14 8.64 1.44 8.80
CA GLY A 14 8.94 1.23 10.22
C GLY A 14 10.15 0.33 10.46
N SER A 15 10.54 0.02 11.71
CA SER A 15 9.96 0.44 13.00
C SER A 15 10.51 1.80 13.45
N PHE A 16 9.67 2.82 13.45
CA PHE A 16 10.02 4.14 13.98
C PHE A 16 10.08 4.14 15.51
N PRO A 17 10.77 5.11 16.13
CA PRO A 17 10.58 5.40 17.55
C PRO A 17 9.09 5.58 17.86
N SER A 18 8.63 4.98 18.94
CA SER A 18 7.21 5.00 19.29
C SER A 18 6.73 6.42 19.53
N SER A 19 5.76 6.87 18.74
CA SER A 19 5.06 8.14 18.95
C SER A 19 3.58 7.85 19.20
N ASN A 20 3.09 8.23 20.39
CA ASN A 20 1.72 7.97 20.83
C ASN A 20 1.27 6.50 20.66
N GLY A 21 2.17 5.56 20.95
CA GLY A 21 1.93 4.11 20.81
C GLY A 21 1.96 3.57 19.37
N THR A 22 2.24 4.40 18.37
CA THR A 22 2.38 3.97 16.96
C THR A 22 3.85 3.87 16.56
N LYS A 23 4.18 2.85 15.75
CA LYS A 23 5.56 2.55 15.31
C LYS A 23 5.70 2.30 13.82
N PHE A 24 4.58 2.12 13.13
CA PHE A 24 4.52 1.81 11.72
C PHE A 24 3.61 2.79 11.01
N ILE A 25 3.91 3.11 9.77
CA ILE A 25 3.05 3.91 8.89
C ILE A 25 2.74 3.04 7.68
N LEU A 26 1.47 2.73 7.48
CA LEU A 26 1.00 2.12 6.23
C LEU A 26 0.76 3.23 5.21
N VAL A 27 1.35 3.09 4.03
CA VAL A 27 1.20 4.04 2.94
C VAL A 27 0.56 3.35 1.73
N ALA A 28 -0.32 4.05 1.04
CA ALA A 28 -0.75 3.72 -0.31
C ALA A 28 -0.54 4.90 -1.27
N ILE A 29 0.02 4.61 -2.45
CA ILE A 29 0.34 5.59 -3.47
C ILE A 29 -0.36 5.22 -4.78
N GLY A 30 -1.11 6.17 -5.35
CA GLY A 30 -1.75 6.02 -6.65
C GLY A 30 -0.69 6.02 -7.75
N TYR A 31 -0.73 5.03 -8.65
CA TYR A 31 0.31 4.84 -9.66
C TYR A 31 0.41 6.01 -10.64
N VAL A 32 -0.75 6.55 -11.07
CA VAL A 32 -0.85 7.61 -12.08
C VAL A 32 -0.78 9.00 -11.46
N SER A 33 -1.63 9.31 -10.46
CA SER A 33 -1.64 10.63 -9.81
C SER A 33 -0.46 10.89 -8.88
N LYS A 34 0.21 9.83 -8.41
CA LYS A 34 1.13 9.89 -7.25
C LYS A 34 0.46 10.38 -5.96
N TRP A 35 -0.87 10.33 -5.87
CA TRP A 35 -1.61 10.66 -4.67
C TRP A 35 -1.22 9.72 -3.52
N VAL A 36 -1.01 10.26 -2.31
CA VAL A 36 -0.56 9.48 -1.15
C VAL A 36 -1.63 9.49 -0.06
N GLU A 37 -1.94 8.31 0.45
CA GLU A 37 -2.74 8.10 1.66
C GLU A 37 -1.88 7.34 2.68
N ALA A 38 -1.81 7.83 3.91
CA ALA A 38 -0.95 7.25 4.94
C ALA A 38 -1.68 7.16 6.29
N GLN A 39 -1.40 6.11 7.05
CA GLN A 39 -1.94 5.95 8.40
C GLN A 39 -0.96 5.26 9.34
N ALA A 40 -0.82 5.81 10.54
CA ALA A 40 0.02 5.24 11.59
C ALA A 40 -0.68 4.10 12.35
N PHE A 41 0.09 3.06 12.70
CA PHE A 41 -0.35 1.89 13.45
C PHE A 41 0.67 1.48 14.53
N PRO A 42 0.21 0.90 15.66
CA PRO A 42 1.08 0.28 16.66
C PRO A 42 1.80 -0.97 16.14
N THR A 43 1.13 -1.71 15.24
CA THR A 43 1.56 -2.99 14.69
C THR A 43 1.35 -3.00 13.18
N ASN A 44 2.10 -3.83 12.47
CA ASN A 44 1.97 -4.02 11.02
C ASN A 44 0.98 -5.16 10.67
N ASP A 45 -0.13 -5.29 11.39
CA ASP A 45 -1.05 -6.42 11.21
C ASP A 45 -1.87 -6.36 9.92
N ALA A 46 -2.12 -7.53 9.32
CA ALA A 46 -2.96 -7.68 8.12
C ALA A 46 -4.38 -7.10 8.28
N ARG A 47 -4.96 -7.20 9.48
CA ARG A 47 -6.28 -6.61 9.78
C ARG A 47 -6.27 -5.09 9.61
N ASN A 48 -5.21 -4.42 10.03
CA ASN A 48 -5.07 -2.98 9.91
C ASN A 48 -4.97 -2.58 8.43
N VAL A 49 -4.20 -3.34 7.65
CA VAL A 49 -4.11 -3.18 6.19
C VAL A 49 -5.47 -3.29 5.52
N VAL A 50 -6.21 -4.35 5.78
CA VAL A 50 -7.53 -4.57 5.16
C VAL A 50 -8.49 -3.44 5.52
N ASN A 51 -8.50 -2.97 6.76
CA ASN A 51 -9.37 -1.86 7.17
C ASN A 51 -8.98 -0.52 6.52
N PHE A 52 -7.68 -0.28 6.36
CA PHE A 52 -7.17 0.86 5.62
C PHE A 52 -7.60 0.83 4.15
N LEU A 53 -7.41 -0.31 3.47
CA LEU A 53 -7.79 -0.48 2.07
C LEU A 53 -9.30 -0.34 1.84
N LYS A 54 -10.13 -0.83 2.76
CA LYS A 54 -11.58 -0.60 2.68
C LYS A 54 -11.93 0.88 2.66
N ARG A 55 -11.32 1.68 3.55
CA ARG A 55 -11.54 3.14 3.56
C ARG A 55 -11.03 3.79 2.27
N LEU A 56 -9.86 3.37 1.79
CA LEU A 56 -9.27 3.82 0.53
C LEU A 56 -10.24 3.57 -0.64
N PHE A 57 -10.75 2.35 -0.76
CA PHE A 57 -11.65 1.95 -1.85
C PHE A 57 -13.02 2.64 -1.75
N THR A 58 -13.52 2.90 -0.54
CA THR A 58 -14.75 3.67 -0.35
C THR A 58 -14.58 5.12 -0.79
N ARG A 59 -13.40 5.72 -0.58
CA ARG A 59 -13.16 7.14 -0.90
C ARG A 59 -12.83 7.39 -2.36
N PHE A 60 -12.02 6.53 -2.97
CA PHE A 60 -11.47 6.74 -4.32
C PHE A 60 -12.03 5.78 -5.38
N GLY A 61 -12.90 4.86 -4.97
CA GLY A 61 -13.36 3.76 -5.81
C GLY A 61 -12.47 2.52 -5.70
N VAL A 62 -12.98 1.41 -6.21
CA VAL A 62 -12.28 0.13 -6.19
C VAL A 62 -11.25 0.09 -7.31
N PRO A 63 -9.95 -0.09 -7.02
CA PRO A 63 -8.93 -0.14 -8.06
C PRO A 63 -8.97 -1.46 -8.83
N LYS A 64 -8.39 -1.47 -10.03
CA LYS A 64 -8.18 -2.69 -10.82
C LYS A 64 -7.06 -3.55 -10.23
N ALA A 65 -6.01 -2.91 -9.70
CA ALA A 65 -4.88 -3.62 -9.11
C ALA A 65 -4.34 -2.96 -7.84
N LEU A 66 -3.86 -3.82 -6.94
CA LEU A 66 -3.09 -3.44 -5.76
C LEU A 66 -1.72 -4.10 -5.84
N ILE A 67 -0.66 -3.35 -5.59
CA ILE A 67 0.72 -3.82 -5.59
C ILE A 67 1.28 -3.68 -4.18
N SER A 68 1.83 -4.75 -3.61
CA SER A 68 2.52 -4.71 -2.31
C SER A 68 3.78 -5.56 -2.34
N ASP A 69 4.61 -5.49 -1.30
CA ASP A 69 5.65 -6.50 -1.08
C ASP A 69 5.05 -7.84 -0.61
N ARG A 70 5.92 -8.84 -0.46
CA ARG A 70 5.56 -10.19 0.04
C ARG A 70 5.59 -10.31 1.57
N GLY A 71 5.59 -9.20 2.30
CA GLY A 71 5.51 -9.18 3.76
C GLY A 71 4.26 -9.93 4.23
N THR A 72 4.37 -10.64 5.35
CA THR A 72 3.29 -11.51 5.89
C THR A 72 1.97 -10.76 6.13
N HIS A 73 2.05 -9.46 6.36
CA HIS A 73 0.92 -8.57 6.55
C HIS A 73 0.14 -8.27 5.25
N PHE A 74 0.77 -8.45 4.09
CA PHE A 74 0.11 -8.41 2.77
C PHE A 74 -0.09 -9.80 2.16
N TYR A 75 0.84 -10.74 2.39
CA TYR A 75 0.76 -12.11 1.88
C TYR A 75 0.12 -13.05 2.90
N ASN A 76 -1.21 -12.96 3.03
CA ASN A 76 -2.00 -13.82 3.92
C ASN A 76 -3.44 -13.99 3.42
N TYR A 77 -4.12 -14.99 3.96
CA TYR A 77 -5.48 -15.35 3.60
C TYR A 77 -6.52 -14.24 3.84
N GLN A 78 -6.34 -13.41 4.88
CA GLN A 78 -7.28 -12.31 5.15
C GLN A 78 -7.22 -11.27 4.03
N MET A 79 -5.99 -10.95 3.59
CA MET A 79 -5.74 -10.02 2.50
C MET A 79 -6.26 -10.58 1.17
N GLU A 80 -5.93 -11.83 0.84
CA GLU A 80 -6.42 -12.51 -0.37
C GLU A 80 -7.95 -12.50 -0.46
N ARG A 81 -8.64 -12.83 0.63
CA ARG A 81 -10.10 -12.76 0.68
C ARG A 81 -10.63 -11.35 0.48
N ALA A 82 -9.97 -10.35 1.06
CA ALA A 82 -10.41 -8.97 0.97
C ALA A 82 -10.32 -8.47 -0.48
N VAL A 83 -9.16 -8.60 -1.12
CA VAL A 83 -8.97 -8.14 -2.51
C VAL A 83 -9.87 -8.91 -3.49
N LYS A 84 -10.04 -10.22 -3.30
CA LYS A 84 -10.96 -11.04 -4.10
C LYS A 84 -12.41 -10.57 -3.97
N ARG A 85 -12.86 -10.20 -2.75
CA ARG A 85 -14.22 -9.68 -2.52
C ARG A 85 -14.49 -8.38 -3.28
N TYR A 86 -13.47 -7.54 -3.44
CA TYR A 86 -13.58 -6.29 -4.21
C TYR A 86 -13.30 -6.49 -5.70
N GLY A 87 -12.89 -7.67 -6.16
CA GLY A 87 -12.48 -7.89 -7.55
C GLY A 87 -11.15 -7.22 -7.91
N VAL A 88 -10.33 -6.90 -6.90
CA VAL A 88 -9.02 -6.27 -7.08
C VAL A 88 -7.97 -7.34 -7.39
N VAL A 89 -7.18 -7.13 -8.44
CA VAL A 89 -6.03 -8.00 -8.73
C VAL A 89 -4.87 -7.61 -7.81
N HIS A 90 -4.51 -8.49 -6.87
CA HIS A 90 -3.36 -8.27 -6.00
C HIS A 90 -2.09 -8.83 -6.63
N ARG A 91 -1.13 -7.96 -6.89
CA ARG A 91 0.20 -8.30 -7.40
C ARG A 91 1.24 -8.07 -6.30
N PHE A 92 2.19 -8.98 -6.23
CA PHE A 92 3.35 -8.82 -5.35
C PHE A 92 4.52 -8.26 -6.15
N SER A 93 5.21 -7.27 -5.59
CA SER A 93 6.48 -6.83 -6.15
C SER A 93 7.48 -7.98 -6.06
N THR A 94 8.09 -8.31 -7.18
CA THR A 94 9.36 -9.04 -7.17
C THR A 94 10.40 -8.05 -6.66
N THR A 95 11.27 -8.49 -5.76
CA THR A 95 12.45 -7.73 -5.32
C THR A 95 13.10 -7.07 -6.53
N TYR A 96 12.99 -5.74 -6.62
CA TYR A 96 13.71 -4.87 -7.55
C TYR A 96 13.75 -5.31 -9.04
N HIS A 97 12.79 -4.85 -9.85
CA HIS A 97 13.05 -4.56 -11.27
C HIS A 97 12.95 -3.04 -11.50
N SER A 98 14.09 -2.39 -11.24
CA SER A 98 14.33 -0.94 -11.28
C SER A 98 14.23 -0.31 -12.67
N GLN A 99 14.10 -1.08 -13.75
CA GLN A 99 14.17 -0.54 -15.11
C GLN A 99 12.86 0.04 -15.65
N THR A 100 11.69 -0.26 -15.06
CA THR A 100 10.40 0.23 -15.59
C THR A 100 9.64 1.12 -14.62
N ASN A 101 10.04 1.20 -13.34
CA ASN A 101 9.24 1.78 -12.26
C ASN A 101 9.91 2.93 -11.49
N GLY A 102 10.96 3.54 -12.06
CA GLY A 102 11.80 4.54 -11.39
C GLY A 102 11.02 5.71 -10.76
N GLN A 103 9.86 6.08 -11.30
CA GLN A 103 9.02 7.12 -10.70
C GLN A 103 8.32 6.69 -9.40
N VAL A 104 7.79 5.46 -9.32
CA VAL A 104 7.16 4.96 -8.09
C VAL A 104 8.22 4.73 -7.01
N GLU A 105 9.40 4.25 -7.41
CA GLU A 105 10.53 4.08 -6.49
C GLU A 105 11.02 5.43 -5.92
N ASN A 106 11.05 6.47 -6.75
CA ASN A 106 11.36 7.83 -6.30
C ASN A 106 10.29 8.41 -5.38
N THR A 107 8.99 8.16 -5.62
CA THR A 107 7.94 8.60 -4.70
C THR A 107 8.03 7.87 -3.36
N ASN A 108 8.19 6.54 -3.38
CA ASN A 108 8.37 5.76 -2.14
C ASN A 108 9.63 6.21 -1.38
N ARG A 109 10.74 6.47 -2.08
CA ARG A 109 11.99 6.97 -1.49
C ARG A 109 11.84 8.39 -0.94
N ALA A 110 11.15 9.28 -1.64
CA ALA A 110 10.87 10.64 -1.17
C ALA A 110 9.99 10.63 0.09
N VAL A 111 8.95 9.79 0.12
CA VAL A 111 8.14 9.60 1.34
C VAL A 111 8.99 9.01 2.47
N LYS A 112 9.91 8.08 2.19
CA LYS A 112 10.91 7.56 3.16
C LYS A 112 11.90 8.60 3.67
N GLN A 113 12.12 9.70 2.97
CA GLN A 113 13.05 10.76 3.37
C GLN A 113 12.38 11.88 4.17
N ILE A 114 11.06 12.06 4.01
CA ILE A 114 10.29 13.10 4.71
C ILE A 114 9.82 12.62 6.10
N LEU A 115 9.61 11.30 6.25
CA LEU A 115 9.22 10.64 7.51
C LEU A 115 10.44 10.17 8.30
#